data_AF-A0A7S1XKJ5-F1
#
_entry.id   AF-A0A7S1XKJ5-F1
#
_cell.length_a   1.000
_cell.length_b   1.000
_cell.length_c   1.000
_cell.angle_alpha   90.00
_cell.angle_beta   90.00
_cell.angle_gamma   90.00
#
_symmetry.space_group_name_H-M   'P 1'
#
loop_
_entity.id
_entity.type
_entity.pdbx_description
1 polymer ?
#
loop_
_entity_poly.entity_id
_entity_poly.type
_entity_poly.pdbx_seq_one_letter_code
_entity_poly.pdbx_strand_id
1 'polypeptide(L)'
;VIRAEVPWQTARPYFYWRLRRRLKEFDLCRRLAAARAGARALTPALQKTVDMKALAPLIQEMYEKTGNAAASWADDRGFLLWAREKSVEIEALISETRAKSAAREMMQKLESCGEEVLETLAAELASLSSEKKRALKSVFLKAL
;
A
#
# COMPACT_ATOMS: atom_id res chain seq x y z
N VAL A 1 25.56 -9.43 11.48
CA VAL A 1 26.50 -9.24 10.35
C VAL A 1 26.34 -7.82 9.81
N ILE A 2 27.46 -7.12 9.60
CA ILE A 2 27.52 -5.72 9.11
C ILE A 2 27.24 -5.71 7.60
N ARG A 3 26.50 -4.71 7.10
CA ARG A 3 26.06 -4.67 5.68
C ARG A 3 27.09 -4.11 4.71
N ALA A 4 27.96 -3.22 5.18
CA ALA A 4 29.02 -2.61 4.38
C ALA A 4 30.11 -2.05 5.31
N GLU A 5 31.36 -2.09 4.86
CA GLU A 5 32.46 -1.34 5.45
C GLU A 5 32.47 0.07 4.84
N VAL A 6 32.53 1.10 5.69
CA VAL A 6 32.42 2.50 5.26
C VAL A 6 33.61 3.29 5.81
N PRO A 7 34.47 3.84 4.94
CA PRO A 7 35.57 4.70 5.37
C PRO A 7 35.06 5.90 6.17
N TRP A 8 35.74 6.25 7.26
CA TRP A 8 35.32 7.34 8.14
C TRP A 8 35.15 8.68 7.39
N GLN A 9 36.03 8.94 6.42
CA GLN A 9 36.04 10.16 5.61
C GLN A 9 34.75 10.34 4.79
N THR A 10 34.12 9.25 4.36
CA THR A 10 32.87 9.26 3.57
C THR A 10 31.65 8.80 4.38
N ALA A 11 31.82 8.51 5.67
CA ALA A 11 30.77 8.01 6.53
C ALA A 11 29.60 8.99 6.67
N ARG A 12 29.88 10.29 6.86
CA ARG A 12 28.82 11.31 7.00
C ARG A 12 27.87 11.35 5.81
N PRO A 13 28.32 11.57 4.55
CA PRO A 13 27.42 11.58 3.41
C PRO A 13 26.76 10.20 3.18
N TYR A 14 27.46 9.10 3.41
CA TYR A 14 26.89 7.75 3.32
C TYR A 14 25.68 7.58 4.24
N PHE A 15 25.85 7.80 5.55
CA PHE A 15 24.77 7.63 6.53
C PHE A 15 23.67 8.67 6.38
N TYR A 16 23.98 9.88 5.93
CA TYR A 16 22.97 10.90 5.63
C TYR A 16 21.94 10.41 4.61
N TRP A 17 22.41 9.90 3.46
CA TRP A 17 21.51 9.41 2.42
C TRP A 17 20.81 8.12 2.83
N ARG A 18 21.55 7.20 3.46
CA ARG A 18 21.00 5.91 3.90
C ARG A 18 19.89 6.08 4.94
N LEU A 19 20.07 6.97 5.90
CA LEU A 19 19.08 7.26 6.92
C LEU A 19 17.83 7.89 6.30
N ARG A 20 18.00 8.89 5.43
CA ARG A 20 16.87 9.54 4.74
C ARG A 20 16.06 8.54 3.92
N ARG A 21 16.74 7.67 3.16
CA ARG A 21 16.09 6.56 2.46
C ARG A 21 15.30 5.70 3.44
N ARG A 22 15.93 5.25 4.53
CA ARG A 22 15.31 4.29 5.45
C ARG A 22 14.07 4.85 6.11
N LEU A 23 14.08 6.14 6.46
CA LEU A 23 12.91 6.85 6.99
C LEU A 23 11.78 6.94 5.95
N LYS A 24 12.11 7.25 4.70
CA LYS A 24 11.11 7.33 3.62
C LYS A 24 10.52 5.95 3.29
N GLU A 25 11.36 4.93 3.19
CA GLU A 25 10.94 3.54 2.99
C GLU A 25 10.05 3.07 4.15
N PHE A 26 10.41 3.40 5.38
CA PHE A 26 9.60 3.08 6.57
C PHE A 26 8.22 3.73 6.54
N ASP A 27 8.15 5.01 6.17
CA ASP A 27 6.87 5.70 6.01
C ASP A 27 6.00 5.05 4.93
N LEU A 28 6.56 4.72 3.77
CA LEU A 28 5.84 4.02 2.70
C LEU A 28 5.33 2.65 3.16
N CYS A 29 6.18 1.85 3.81
CA CYS A 29 5.78 0.56 4.37
C CYS A 29 4.66 0.70 5.39
N ARG A 30 4.73 1.70 6.29
CA ARG A 30 3.69 1.97 7.28
C ARG A 30 2.35 2.27 6.62
N ARG A 31 2.38 3.08 5.55
CA ARG A 31 1.18 3.46 4.80
C ARG A 31 0.60 2.29 4.02
N LEU A 32 1.43 1.44 3.44
CA LEU A 32 1.01 0.19 2.81
C LEU A 32 0.44 -0.81 3.83
N ALA A 33 1.06 -0.97 4.99
CA ALA A 33 0.55 -1.81 6.07
C ALA A 33 -0.85 -1.36 6.49
N ALA A 34 -1.04 -0.04 6.69
CA ALA A 34 -2.34 0.54 6.99
C ALA A 34 -3.36 0.31 5.86
N ALA A 35 -2.96 0.46 4.59
CA ALA A 35 -3.84 0.19 3.46
C ALA A 35 -4.26 -1.30 3.41
N ARG A 36 -3.35 -2.24 3.68
CA ARG A 36 -3.64 -3.69 3.69
C ARG A 36 -4.50 -4.13 4.86
N ALA A 37 -4.32 -3.50 6.02
CA ALA A 37 -5.08 -3.82 7.23
C ALA A 37 -6.52 -3.28 7.22
N GLY A 38 -6.90 -2.46 6.24
CA GLY A 38 -8.28 -1.97 6.08
C GLY A 38 -8.77 -1.27 7.34
N ALA A 39 -9.96 -1.63 7.83
CA ALA A 39 -10.53 -1.04 9.04
C ALA A 39 -9.73 -1.38 10.32
N ARG A 40 -8.94 -2.48 10.31
CA ARG A 40 -8.09 -2.87 11.46
C ARG A 40 -6.86 -1.98 11.63
N ALA A 41 -6.53 -1.17 10.61
CA ALA A 41 -5.39 -0.24 10.62
C ALA A 41 -5.47 0.85 11.71
N LEU A 42 -6.65 1.07 12.30
CA LEU A 42 -6.89 2.10 13.31
C LEU A 42 -6.41 1.71 14.72
N THR A 43 -5.94 0.47 14.93
CA THR A 43 -5.43 0.07 16.25
C THR A 43 -3.97 0.52 16.43
N PRO A 44 -3.64 1.23 17.53
CA PRO A 44 -2.26 1.67 17.81
C PRO A 44 -1.22 0.54 17.86
N ALA A 45 -1.67 -0.70 18.14
CA ALA A 45 -0.84 -1.89 18.16
C ALA A 45 -0.32 -2.26 16.75
N LEU A 46 -1.17 -2.17 15.71
CA LEU A 46 -0.79 -2.48 14.33
C LEU A 46 0.13 -1.41 13.72
N GLN A 47 0.07 -0.17 14.20
CA GLN A 47 1.01 0.89 13.79
C GLN A 47 2.42 0.71 14.34
N LYS A 48 2.58 -0.02 15.46
CA LYS A 48 3.89 -0.22 16.11
C LYS A 48 4.73 -1.34 15.49
N THR A 49 4.11 -2.27 14.76
CA THR A 49 4.81 -3.43 14.17
C THR A 49 4.71 -3.41 12.65
N VAL A 50 5.44 -2.49 12.02
CA VAL A 50 5.63 -2.53 10.55
C VAL A 50 6.75 -3.51 10.23
N ASP A 51 6.39 -4.68 9.68
CA ASP A 51 7.39 -5.60 9.15
C ASP A 51 7.93 -5.09 7.81
N MET A 52 9.01 -4.31 7.91
CA MET A 52 9.75 -3.81 6.76
C MET A 52 10.24 -4.91 5.83
N LYS A 53 10.59 -6.09 6.35
CA LYS A 53 11.10 -7.19 5.49
C LYS A 53 10.00 -7.76 4.64
N ALA A 54 8.78 -7.86 5.17
CA ALA A 54 7.61 -8.32 4.42
C ALA A 54 7.10 -7.31 3.38
N LEU A 55 7.27 -6.00 3.63
CA LEU A 55 6.69 -4.94 2.81
C LEU A 55 7.65 -4.28 1.82
N ALA A 56 8.96 -4.23 2.12
CA ALA A 56 9.96 -3.66 1.22
C ALA A 56 9.95 -4.27 -0.20
N PRO A 57 9.74 -5.59 -0.40
CA PRO A 57 9.66 -6.17 -1.73
C PRO A 57 8.56 -5.57 -2.62
N LEU A 58 7.43 -5.13 -2.03
CA LEU A 58 6.33 -4.52 -2.78
C LEU A 58 6.69 -3.11 -3.28
N ILE A 59 7.42 -2.36 -2.45
CA ILE A 59 7.93 -1.04 -2.85
C ILE A 59 9.00 -1.21 -3.92
N GLN A 60 9.85 -2.23 -3.80
CA GLN A 60 10.84 -2.54 -4.81
C GLN A 60 10.20 -2.96 -6.14
N GLU A 61 9.18 -3.81 -6.12
CA GLU A 61 8.43 -4.20 -7.32
C GLU A 61 7.81 -2.96 -8.00
N MET A 62 7.28 -2.02 -7.21
CA MET A 62 6.77 -0.76 -7.74
C MET A 62 7.89 0.11 -8.35
N TYR A 63 9.02 0.24 -7.67
CA TYR A 63 10.19 0.96 -8.16
C TYR A 63 10.62 0.43 -9.53
N GLU A 64 10.68 -0.89 -9.67
CA GLU A 64 11.01 -1.58 -10.92
C GLU A 64 9.95 -1.37 -12.01
N LYS A 65 8.66 -1.51 -11.68
CA LYS A 65 7.53 -1.27 -12.60
C LYS A 65 7.47 0.15 -13.17
N THR A 66 8.02 1.13 -12.45
CA THR A 66 8.13 2.52 -12.94
C THR A 66 9.35 2.77 -13.84
N GLY A 67 10.05 1.73 -14.28
CA GLY A 67 11.12 1.78 -15.27
C GLY A 67 12.53 1.82 -14.69
N ASN A 68 12.71 1.58 -13.39
CA ASN A 68 14.04 1.50 -12.77
C ASN A 68 14.59 0.07 -12.81
N ALA A 69 15.90 -0.06 -12.94
CA ALA A 69 16.55 -1.37 -12.87
C ALA A 69 16.59 -1.88 -11.41
N ALA A 70 16.42 -3.19 -11.20
CA ALA A 70 16.57 -3.79 -9.88
C ALA A 70 17.92 -3.48 -9.23
N ALA A 71 18.99 -3.39 -10.03
CA ALA A 71 20.33 -3.03 -9.56
C ALA A 71 20.42 -1.61 -8.96
N SER A 72 19.63 -0.65 -9.46
CA SER A 72 19.61 0.72 -8.93
C SER A 72 18.82 0.84 -7.62
N TRP A 73 18.14 -0.23 -7.19
CA TRP A 73 17.47 -0.26 -5.89
C TRP A 73 18.44 0.02 -4.74
N ALA A 74 19.73 -0.31 -4.86
CA ALA A 74 20.72 -0.02 -3.81
C ALA A 74 21.12 1.46 -3.72
N ASP A 75 20.82 2.28 -4.73
CA ASP A 75 21.16 3.71 -4.72
C ASP A 75 20.16 4.51 -3.86
N ASP A 76 20.66 5.03 -2.73
CA ASP A 76 19.87 5.82 -1.80
C ASP A 76 19.36 7.13 -2.40
N ARG A 77 20.15 7.78 -3.26
CA ARG A 77 19.78 9.07 -3.86
C ARG A 77 18.75 8.86 -4.96
N GLY A 78 18.98 7.91 -5.85
CA GLY A 78 18.04 7.51 -6.90
C GLY A 78 16.68 7.12 -6.32
N PHE A 79 16.66 6.33 -5.24
CA PHE A 79 15.40 6.00 -4.57
C PHE A 79 14.66 7.23 -4.03
N LEU A 80 15.37 8.15 -3.37
CA LEU A 80 14.75 9.35 -2.81
C LEU A 80 14.20 10.29 -3.89
N LEU A 81 14.90 10.41 -5.02
CA LEU A 81 14.44 11.17 -6.17
C LEU A 81 13.18 10.52 -6.76
N TRP A 82 13.23 9.22 -7.03
CA TRP A 82 12.08 8.46 -7.50
C TRP A 82 10.86 8.60 -6.59
N ALA A 83 11.04 8.42 -5.28
CA ALA A 83 9.93 8.49 -4.31
C ALA A 83 9.27 9.87 -4.25
N ARG A 84 9.99 10.92 -4.69
CA ARG A 84 9.45 12.28 -4.84
C ARG A 84 8.72 12.42 -6.17
N GLU A 85 9.36 12.06 -7.27
CA GLU A 85 8.83 12.20 -8.64
C GLU A 85 7.59 11.34 -8.86
N LYS A 86 7.59 10.13 -8.32
CA LYS A 86 6.50 9.14 -8.45
C LYS A 86 5.52 9.15 -7.28
N SER A 87 5.46 10.26 -6.54
CA SER A 87 4.60 10.37 -5.37
C SER A 87 3.12 10.12 -5.70
N VAL A 88 2.63 10.62 -6.83
CA VAL A 88 1.23 10.45 -7.26
C VAL A 88 0.92 8.98 -7.59
N GLU A 89 1.81 8.29 -8.31
CA GLU A 89 1.63 6.87 -8.63
C GLU A 89 1.74 5.99 -7.36
N ILE A 90 2.61 6.35 -6.42
CA ILE A 90 2.70 5.72 -5.10
C ILE A 90 1.38 5.89 -4.32
N GLU A 91 0.82 7.10 -4.29
CA GLU A 91 -0.48 7.35 -3.66
C GLU A 91 -1.60 6.52 -4.30
N ALA A 92 -1.62 6.43 -5.63
CA ALA A 92 -2.61 5.67 -6.37
C ALA A 92 -2.57 4.18 -6.00
N LEU A 93 -1.39 3.57 -5.90
CA LEU A 93 -1.25 2.18 -5.46
C LEU A 93 -1.72 1.98 -4.02
N ILE A 94 -1.36 2.89 -3.11
CA ILE A 94 -1.78 2.80 -1.71
C ILE A 94 -3.32 2.88 -1.62
N SER A 95 -3.94 3.77 -2.40
CA SER A 95 -5.39 3.89 -2.50
C SER A 95 -6.04 2.64 -3.09
N GLU A 96 -5.50 2.11 -4.19
CA GLU A 96 -5.98 0.87 -4.80
C GLU A 96 -5.87 -0.32 -3.84
N THR A 97 -4.75 -0.42 -3.11
CA THR A 97 -4.52 -1.45 -2.09
C THR A 97 -5.56 -1.36 -0.98
N ARG A 98 -5.90 -0.13 -0.55
CA ARG A 98 -6.94 0.12 0.45
C ARG A 98 -8.33 -0.26 -0.06
N ALA A 99 -8.64 0.05 -1.32
CA ALA A 99 -9.92 -0.36 -1.92
C ALA A 99 -10.04 -1.89 -2.00
N LYS A 100 -8.95 -2.57 -2.40
CA LYS A 100 -8.88 -4.04 -2.45
C LYS A 100 -9.03 -4.69 -1.08
N SER A 101 -8.42 -4.14 -0.03
CA SER A 101 -8.56 -4.67 1.33
C SER A 101 -9.99 -4.47 1.86
N ALA A 102 -10.59 -3.29 1.66
CA ALA A 102 -11.97 -3.02 2.03
C ALA A 102 -12.95 -3.99 1.34
N ALA A 103 -12.78 -4.23 0.04
CA ALA A 103 -13.61 -5.18 -0.70
C ALA A 103 -13.49 -6.61 -0.14
N ARG A 104 -12.28 -7.07 0.19
CA ARG A 104 -12.07 -8.38 0.81
C ARG A 104 -12.71 -8.49 2.19
N GLU A 105 -12.59 -7.45 3.02
CA GLU A 105 -13.25 -7.41 4.33
C GLU A 105 -14.78 -7.46 4.21
N MET A 106 -15.35 -6.75 3.23
CA MET A 106 -16.79 -6.81 2.95
C MET A 106 -17.22 -8.22 2.53
N MET A 107 -16.49 -8.86 1.60
CA MET A 107 -16.78 -10.22 1.15
C MET A 107 -16.71 -11.23 2.30
N GLN A 108 -15.66 -11.15 3.14
CA GLN A 108 -15.53 -12.04 4.29
C GLN A 108 -16.69 -11.90 5.27
N LYS A 109 -17.16 -10.66 5.51
CA LYS A 109 -18.32 -10.44 6.37
C LYS A 109 -19.60 -10.98 5.74
N LEU A 110 -19.81 -10.75 4.45
CA LEU A 110 -20.96 -11.26 3.69
C LEU A 110 -21.07 -12.78 3.77
N GLU A 111 -19.96 -13.51 3.63
CA GLU A 111 -19.93 -14.97 3.77
C GLU A 111 -20.34 -15.47 5.17
N SER A 112 -20.14 -14.65 6.20
CA SER A 112 -20.48 -14.98 7.59
C SER A 112 -21.86 -14.47 8.03
N CYS A 113 -22.58 -13.74 7.17
CA CYS A 113 -23.84 -13.09 7.51
C CYS A 113 -25.07 -13.95 7.16
N GLY A 114 -26.11 -13.85 7.97
CA GLY A 114 -27.43 -14.43 7.67
C GLY A 114 -28.21 -13.63 6.61
N GLU A 115 -29.28 -14.23 6.10
CA GLU A 115 -30.11 -13.71 5.01
C GLU A 115 -30.67 -12.29 5.29
N GLU A 116 -31.04 -12.00 6.54
CA GLU A 116 -31.53 -10.67 6.98
C GLU A 116 -30.55 -9.52 6.70
N VAL A 117 -29.25 -9.78 6.82
CA VAL A 117 -28.20 -8.77 6.55
C VAL A 117 -28.03 -8.55 5.05
N LEU A 118 -28.24 -9.59 4.24
CA LEU A 118 -28.22 -9.49 2.77
C LEU A 118 -29.40 -8.67 2.26
N GLU A 119 -30.59 -8.85 2.84
CA GLU A 119 -31.77 -8.02 2.52
C GLU A 119 -31.53 -6.55 2.86
N THR A 120 -30.96 -6.29 4.04
CA THR A 120 -30.61 -4.93 4.47
C THR A 120 -29.56 -4.30 3.53
N LEU A 121 -28.55 -5.05 3.12
CA LEU A 121 -27.56 -4.61 2.13
C LEU A 121 -28.18 -4.37 0.75
N ALA A 122 -29.13 -5.18 0.32
CA ALA A 122 -29.85 -4.98 -0.94
C ALA A 122 -30.67 -3.68 -0.90
N ALA A 123 -31.32 -3.38 0.22
CA ALA A 123 -32.06 -2.13 0.42
C ALA A 123 -31.12 -0.89 0.38
N GLU A 124 -29.94 -0.98 1.01
CA GLU A 124 -28.94 0.10 0.96
C GLU A 124 -28.31 0.25 -0.43
N LEU A 125 -28.05 -0.85 -1.15
CA LEU A 125 -27.62 -0.78 -2.55
C LEU A 125 -28.72 -0.16 -3.44
N ALA A 126 -29.99 -0.35 -3.07
CA ALA A 126 -31.13 0.29 -3.72
C ALA A 126 -31.29 1.79 -3.33
N SER A 127 -30.63 2.28 -2.27
CA SER A 127 -30.61 3.71 -1.92
C SER A 127 -29.52 4.50 -2.66
N LEU A 128 -28.56 3.81 -3.28
CA LEU A 128 -27.47 4.44 -4.06
C LEU A 128 -27.97 5.30 -5.22
N SER A 129 -27.16 6.30 -5.58
CA SER A 129 -27.42 7.16 -6.74
C SER A 129 -27.49 6.35 -8.05
N SER A 130 -28.24 6.87 -9.02
CA SER A 130 -28.45 6.21 -10.32
C SER A 130 -27.14 6.02 -11.11
N GLU A 131 -26.16 6.90 -10.91
CA GLU A 131 -24.82 6.82 -11.49
C GLU A 131 -24.02 5.66 -10.88
N LYS A 132 -24.01 5.53 -9.55
CA LYS A 132 -23.31 4.45 -8.85
C LYS A 132 -23.93 3.09 -9.13
N LYS A 133 -25.27 3.00 -9.22
CA LYS A 133 -25.98 1.78 -9.64
C LYS A 133 -25.60 1.33 -11.04
N ARG A 134 -25.48 2.26 -12.00
CA ARG A 134 -25.03 1.96 -13.37
C ARG A 134 -23.58 1.46 -13.38
N ALA A 135 -22.70 2.12 -12.63
CA ALA A 135 -21.31 1.69 -12.50
C ALA A 135 -21.23 0.28 -11.88
N LEU A 136 -22.00 0.00 -10.83
CA LEU A 136 -22.04 -1.30 -10.17
C LEU A 136 -22.51 -2.40 -11.14
N LYS A 137 -23.60 -2.17 -11.88
CA LYS A 137 -24.09 -3.11 -12.91
C LYS A 137 -23.04 -3.40 -13.99
N SER A 138 -22.36 -2.36 -14.47
CA SER A 138 -21.27 -2.49 -15.46
C SER A 138 -20.12 -3.35 -14.93
N VAL A 139 -19.76 -3.22 -13.66
CA VAL A 139 -18.71 -4.02 -13.03
C VAL A 139 -19.16 -5.47 -12.84
N PHE A 140 -20.39 -5.71 -12.36
CA PHE A 140 -20.94 -7.05 -12.19
C PHE A 140 -21.05 -7.84 -13.49
N LEU A 141 -21.49 -7.20 -14.58
CA LEU A 141 -21.58 -7.82 -15.91
C LEU A 141 -20.21 -8.18 -16.51
N LYS A 142 -19.11 -7.61 -16.02
CA LYS A 142 -17.75 -7.97 -16.43
C LYS A 142 -17.16 -9.13 -15.62
N ALA A 143 -17.79 -9.47 -14.49
CA ALA A 143 -17.30 -10.48 -13.56
C ALA A 143 -17.99 -11.85 -13.73
N LEU A 144 -19.12 -11.90 -14.46
CA LEU A 144 -19.84 -13.09 -14.90
C LEU A 144 -19.48 -13.40 -16.37
#